data_AF-A0A955YQ44-F1
#
_entry.id   AF-A0A955YQ44-F1
#
_cell.length_a   1.000
_cell.length_b   1.000
_cell.length_c   1.000
_cell.angle_alpha   90.00
_cell.angle_beta   90.00
_cell.angle_gamma   90.00
#
_symmetry.space_group_name_H-M   'P 1'
#
loop_
_entity.id
_entity.type
_entity.pdbx_description
1 polymer ?
#
loop_
_entity_poly.entity_id
_entity_poly.type
_entity_poly.pdbx_seq_one_letter_code
_entity_poly.pdbx_strand_id
1 'polypeptide(L)' 'AANEEERHFREVFDRFVALKQECGESTAGLTFEKFVVTLQKNRDTILSRHEAARVRFTVYTKAGKAALKATPLKE' A
#
# COMPACT_ATOMS: atom_id res chain seq x y z
N ALA A 1 -17.40 -3.12 -6.14
CA ALA A 1 -16.00 -2.86 -6.52
C ALA A 1 -15.31 -1.82 -5.62
N ALA A 2 -15.87 -0.62 -5.38
CA ALA A 2 -15.21 0.39 -4.50
C ALA A 2 -15.01 -0.07 -3.04
N ASN A 3 -15.96 -0.80 -2.47
CA ASN A 3 -15.86 -1.32 -1.10
C ASN A 3 -14.75 -2.35 -0.90
N GLU A 4 -14.41 -3.14 -1.90
CA GLU A 4 -13.34 -4.15 -1.80
C GLU A 4 -11.97 -3.50 -1.86
N GLU A 5 -11.82 -2.49 -2.72
CA GLU A 5 -10.58 -1.71 -2.82
C GLU A 5 -10.34 -0.89 -1.54
N GLU A 6 -11.39 -0.25 -1.01
CA GLU A 6 -11.30 0.49 0.24
C GLU A 6 -10.97 -0.41 1.43
N ARG A 7 -11.60 -1.60 1.53
CA ARG A 7 -11.23 -2.61 2.53
C ARG A 7 -9.77 -3.03 2.37
N HIS A 8 -9.33 -3.30 1.14
CA HIS A 8 -7.96 -3.71 0.89
C HIS A 8 -6.97 -2.62 1.30
N PHE A 9 -7.23 -1.35 0.96
CA PHE A 9 -6.39 -0.24 1.40
C PHE A 9 -6.39 -0.08 2.91
N ARG A 10 -7.54 -0.29 3.57
CA ARG A 10 -7.64 -0.22 5.02
C ARG A 10 -6.83 -1.33 5.70
N GLU A 11 -6.92 -2.56 5.21
CA GLU A 11 -6.11 -3.68 5.70
C GLU A 11 -4.61 -3.46 5.48
N VAL A 12 -4.22 -2.98 4.29
CA VAL A 12 -2.81 -2.68 3.97
C VAL A 12 -2.30 -1.54 4.86
N PHE A 13 -3.11 -0.51 5.10
CA PHE A 13 -2.76 0.59 5.99
C PHE A 13 -2.58 0.12 7.43
N ASP A 14 -3.52 -0.67 7.95
CA ASP A 14 -3.46 -1.20 9.31
C ASP A 14 -2.19 -2.03 9.52
N ARG A 15 -1.91 -2.96 8.60
CA ARG A 15 -0.66 -3.74 8.62
C ARG A 15 0.58 -2.88 8.48
N PHE A 16 0.54 -1.82 7.66
CA PHE A 16 1.68 -0.92 7.50
C PHE A 16 1.95 -0.11 8.78
N VAL A 17 0.90 0.38 9.45
CA VAL A 17 1.00 1.08 10.73
C VAL A 17 1.53 0.15 11.82
N ALA A 18 0.99 -1.07 11.91
CA ALA A 18 1.46 -2.08 12.85
C ALA A 18 2.96 -2.37 12.63
N LEU A 19 3.36 -2.63 11.37
CA LEU A 19 4.75 -2.92 11.05
C LEU A 19 5.68 -1.73 11.29
N LYS A 20 5.20 -0.50 11.03
CA LYS A 20 5.93 0.74 11.39
C LYS A 20 6.20 0.78 12.90
N GLN A 21 5.19 0.53 13.70
CA GLN A 21 5.30 0.52 15.17
C GLN A 21 6.23 -0.59 15.66
N GLU A 22 6.14 -1.79 15.10
CA GLU A 22 7.04 -2.91 15.41
C GLU A 22 8.50 -2.62 15.05
N CYS A 23 8.75 -1.93 13.93
CA CYS A 23 10.07 -1.47 13.54
C CYS A 23 10.57 -0.23 14.33
N GLY A 24 9.77 0.34 15.23
CA GLY A 24 10.11 1.55 15.97
C GLY A 24 10.10 2.83 15.11
N GLU A 25 9.42 2.82 13.97
CA GLU A 25 9.26 3.99 13.13
C GLU A 25 8.07 4.86 13.59
N SER A 26 8.25 6.19 13.53
CA SER A 26 7.15 7.11 13.80
C SER A 26 6.06 7.02 12.72
N THR A 27 4.82 6.79 13.17
CA THR A 27 3.61 6.91 12.36
C THR A 27 3.00 8.31 12.45
N ALA A 28 3.65 9.23 13.14
CA ALA A 28 3.23 10.62 13.30
C ALA A 28 3.08 11.29 11.91
N GLY A 29 1.85 11.67 11.55
CA GLY A 29 1.52 12.27 10.27
C GLY A 29 1.15 11.30 9.15
N LEU A 30 1.22 9.98 9.40
CA LEU A 30 0.71 8.96 8.48
C LEU A 30 -0.81 8.83 8.66
N THR A 31 -1.59 9.41 7.75
CA THR A 31 -3.05 9.29 7.73
C THR A 31 -3.49 8.37 6.61
N PHE A 32 -4.64 7.71 6.80
CA PHE A 32 -5.23 6.82 5.81
C PHE A 32 -5.42 7.52 4.47
N GLU A 33 -5.91 8.76 4.46
CA GLU A 33 -6.12 9.53 3.22
C GLU A 33 -4.82 9.74 2.43
N LYS A 34 -3.74 10.20 3.10
CA LYS A 34 -2.43 10.39 2.45
C LYS A 34 -1.86 9.07 1.94
N PHE A 35 -2.11 7.99 2.67
CA PHE A 35 -1.70 6.66 2.29
C PHE A 35 -2.43 6.18 1.04
N VAL A 36 -3.76 6.31 0.99
CA VAL A 36 -4.58 5.97 -0.16
C VAL A 36 -4.17 6.77 -1.39
N VAL A 37 -3.95 8.09 -1.27
CA VAL A 37 -3.45 8.92 -2.38
C VAL A 37 -2.11 8.39 -2.91
N THR A 38 -1.22 7.95 -2.02
CA THR A 38 0.08 7.37 -2.41
C THR A 38 -0.10 6.04 -3.13
N LEU A 39 -0.98 5.16 -2.62
CA LEU A 39 -1.30 3.88 -3.26
C LEU A 39 -1.93 4.08 -4.62
N GLN A 40 -2.89 5.01 -4.77
CA GLN A 40 -3.53 5.31 -6.04
C GLN A 40 -2.54 5.82 -7.08
N LYS A 41 -1.64 6.74 -6.70
CA LYS A 41 -0.57 7.22 -7.61
C LYS A 41 0.39 6.11 -8.03
N ASN A 42 0.78 5.24 -7.07
CA ASN A 42 1.63 4.08 -7.37
C ASN A 42 0.90 3.11 -8.31
N ARG A 43 -0.38 2.83 -8.05
CA ARG A 43 -1.22 2.02 -8.92
C ARG A 43 -1.25 2.59 -10.32
N ASP A 44 -1.63 3.85 -10.47
CA ASP A 44 -1.74 4.54 -11.77
C ASP A 44 -0.43 4.45 -12.57
N THR A 45 0.70 4.69 -11.91
CA THR A 45 2.03 4.56 -12.52
C THR A 45 2.31 3.14 -13.01
N ILE A 46 1.93 2.12 -12.23
CA ILE A 46 2.15 0.71 -12.58
C ILE A 46 1.19 0.27 -13.69
N LEU A 47 -0.09 0.64 -13.61
CA LEU A 47 -1.08 0.36 -14.66
C LEU A 47 -0.64 1.00 -15.98
N SER A 48 -0.17 2.25 -15.94
CA SER A 48 0.33 2.99 -17.10
C SER A 48 1.58 2.37 -17.71
N ARG A 49 2.51 1.84 -16.89
CA ARG A 49 3.76 1.23 -17.38
C ARG A 49 3.66 -0.23 -17.78
N HIS A 50 2.79 -1.02 -17.16
CA HIS A 50 2.77 -2.48 -17.30
C HIS A 50 1.48 -3.04 -17.94
N GLU A 51 0.54 -2.18 -18.36
CA GLU A 51 -0.79 -2.58 -18.87
C GLU A 51 -1.45 -3.65 -17.98
N ALA A 52 -1.30 -3.50 -16.66
CA ALA A 52 -1.91 -4.41 -15.70
C ALA A 52 -3.38 -4.03 -15.51
N ALA A 53 -4.25 -5.00 -15.20
CA ALA A 53 -5.66 -4.73 -14.89
C ALA A 53 -5.87 -4.41 -13.41
N ARG A 54 -5.06 -5.02 -12.53
CA ARG A 54 -5.13 -4.83 -11.07
C ARG A 54 -3.73 -4.74 -10.47
N VAL A 55 -3.63 -4.12 -9.29
CA VAL A 55 -2.38 -4.04 -8.52
C VAL A 55 -2.66 -4.53 -7.11
N ARG A 56 -1.86 -5.46 -6.61
CA ARG A 56 -1.91 -5.94 -5.23
C ARG A 56 -0.82 -5.29 -4.41
N PHE A 57 -1.21 -4.75 -3.25
CA PHE A 57 -0.27 -4.18 -2.30
C PHE A 57 0.03 -5.17 -1.18
N THR A 58 1.31 -5.32 -0.86
CA THR A 58 1.78 -6.19 0.23
C THR A 58 2.72 -5.39 1.12
N VAL A 59 2.44 -5.40 2.42
CA VAL A 59 3.30 -4.81 3.45
C VAL A 59 4.38 -5.81 3.79
N TYR A 60 5.63 -5.35 3.88
CA TYR A 60 6.76 -6.20 4.29
C TYR A 60 7.85 -5.36 4.96
N THR A 61 8.70 -6.01 5.75
CA THR A 61 9.84 -5.34 6.38
C THR A 61 11.03 -5.34 5.43
N LYS A 62 11.61 -4.17 5.17
CA LYS A 62 12.84 -4.02 4.38
C LYS A 62 13.87 -3.25 5.21
N ALA A 63 15.01 -3.89 5.50
CA ALA A 63 16.10 -3.28 6.26
C ALA A 63 15.65 -2.66 7.60
N GLY A 64 14.77 -3.37 8.32
CA GLY A 64 14.22 -2.90 9.59
C GLY A 64 13.21 -1.74 9.47
N LYS A 65 12.66 -1.50 8.28
CA LYS A 65 11.63 -0.47 8.03
C LYS A 65 10.41 -1.07 7.35
N ALA A 66 9.24 -0.52 7.65
CA ALA A 66 8.02 -0.93 6.96
C ALA A 66 8.05 -0.44 5.51
N ALA A 67 7.88 -1.36 4.57
CA ALA A 67 7.87 -1.10 3.14
C ALA A 67 6.61 -1.69 2.49
N LEU A 68 6.25 -1.13 1.33
CA LEU A 68 5.13 -1.59 0.52
C LEU A 68 5.66 -2.10 -0.81
N LYS A 69 5.20 -3.28 -1.20
CA LYS A 69 5.43 -3.84 -2.52
C LYS A 69 4.12 -3.79 -3.29
N ALA A 70 4.14 -3.12 -4.43
CA ALA A 70 3.06 -3.14 -5.39
C ALA A 70 3.39 -4.16 -6.48
N THR A 71 2.52 -5.16 -6.66
CA THR A 71 2.70 -6.20 -7.67
C THR A 71 1.57 -6.08 -8.69
N PRO A 72 1.87 -5.82 -9.98
CA PRO A 72 0.84 -5.85 -11.02
C PRO A 72 0.31 -7.28 -11.16
N LEU A 73 -1.00 -7.41 -11.15
CA LEU A 73 -1.70 -8.65 -11.49
C LEU A 73 -2.20 -8.50 -12.93
N LYS A 74 -1.69 -9.34 -13.82
CA LYS A 74 -2.33 -9.61 -15.10
C LYS A 74 -3.40 -10.66 -14.85
N GLU A 75 -4.64 -10.32 -15.17
CA GLU A 75 -5.69 -11.33 -15.38
C GLU A 75 -5.57 -11.87 -16.81
#